data_AF-A0A9E5F3U9-F1
#
_entry.id   AF-A0A9E5F3U9-F1
#
_cell.length_a   1.000
_cell.length_b   1.000
_cell.length_c   1.000
_cell.angle_alpha   90.00
_cell.angle_beta   90.00
_cell.angle_gamma   90.00
#
_symmetry.space_group_name_H-M   'P 1'
#
loop_
_entity.id
_entity.type
_entity.pdbx_description
1 polymer ?
#
loop_
_entity_poly.entity_id
_entity_poly.type
_entity_poly.pdbx_seq_one_letter_code
_entity_poly.pdbx_strand_id
1 'polypeptide(L)'
;MNLNAYFSSWLALVESGIEQSLNSYRKTASQRFSPLIDAMEYSLSEGGKRFRPMLTFATAQCLGINPEEVLPAALAIEYIHTYSLIHDDLPALDDDDTRRGKPSSHKKFGEAVAILAGDALLTEAFGQLARLQEPRKFSPNHVLSALELLVSAAGVRGLVGGQFIDITLEQPQFNLPEVEFIHIHKTGAMIVASVLLPARLSGLDE
;
A
#
# COMPACT_ATOMS: atom_id res chain seq x y z
N MET A 1 -6.28 23.12 -14.99
CA MET A 1 -6.68 21.82 -14.41
C MET A 1 -7.38 22.11 -13.08
N ASN A 2 -8.61 21.61 -12.88
CA ASN A 2 -9.27 21.70 -11.58
C ASN A 2 -8.75 20.54 -10.72
N LEU A 3 -7.96 20.85 -9.68
CA LEU A 3 -7.34 19.84 -8.82
C LEU A 3 -8.38 18.94 -8.14
N ASN A 4 -9.50 19.51 -7.67
CA ASN A 4 -10.55 18.71 -7.03
C ASN A 4 -11.15 17.69 -8.01
N ALA A 5 -11.45 18.11 -9.24
CA ALA A 5 -11.97 17.21 -10.27
C ALA A 5 -10.96 16.11 -10.64
N TYR A 6 -9.67 16.47 -10.71
CA TYR A 6 -8.57 15.53 -10.95
C TYR A 6 -8.47 14.46 -9.86
N PHE A 7 -8.45 14.89 -8.59
CA PHE A 7 -8.38 13.95 -7.46
C PHE A 7 -9.63 13.06 -7.43
N SER A 8 -10.82 13.60 -7.70
CA SER A 8 -12.06 12.82 -7.72
C SER A 8 -12.05 11.71 -8.79
N SER A 9 -11.57 11.97 -10.01
CA SER A 9 -11.54 10.95 -11.07
C SER A 9 -10.60 9.80 -10.74
N TRP A 10 -9.41 10.10 -10.23
CA TRP A 10 -8.43 9.07 -9.93
C TRP A 10 -8.72 8.32 -8.63
N LEU A 11 -9.34 8.99 -7.67
CA LEU A 11 -9.87 8.31 -6.49
C LEU A 11 -10.88 7.24 -6.89
N ALA A 12 -11.83 7.57 -7.77
CA ALA A 12 -12.80 6.60 -8.28
C ALA A 12 -12.14 5.41 -8.99
N LEU A 13 -11.04 5.64 -9.72
CA LEU A 13 -10.28 4.57 -10.36
C LEU A 13 -9.64 3.62 -9.33
N VAL A 14 -9.08 4.14 -8.24
CA VAL A 14 -8.53 3.32 -7.15
C VAL A 14 -9.63 2.50 -6.47
N GLU A 15 -10.73 3.15 -6.08
CA GLU A 15 -11.84 2.45 -5.41
C GLU A 15 -12.43 1.34 -6.32
N SER A 16 -12.57 1.60 -7.62
CA SER A 16 -13.02 0.58 -8.57
C SER A 16 -12.03 -0.58 -8.71
N GLY A 17 -10.72 -0.29 -8.71
CA GLY A 17 -9.68 -1.33 -8.75
C GLY A 17 -9.68 -2.21 -7.50
N ILE A 18 -9.86 -1.61 -6.33
CA ILE A 18 -10.02 -2.31 -5.05
C ILE A 18 -11.24 -3.23 -5.09
N GLU A 19 -12.40 -2.68 -5.48
CA GLU A 19 -13.65 -3.43 -5.58
C GLU A 19 -13.53 -4.61 -6.55
N GLN A 20 -12.88 -4.41 -7.70
CA GLN A 20 -12.65 -5.47 -8.68
C GLN A 20 -11.77 -6.59 -8.12
N SER A 21 -10.68 -6.24 -7.42
CA SER A 21 -9.77 -7.21 -6.79
C SER A 21 -10.51 -8.05 -5.74
N LEU A 22 -11.25 -7.42 -4.83
CA LEU A 22 -12.04 -8.09 -3.80
C LEU A 22 -13.12 -8.99 -4.40
N ASN A 23 -13.86 -8.51 -5.40
CA ASN A 23 -14.86 -9.29 -6.11
C ASN A 23 -14.27 -10.50 -6.83
N SER A 24 -13.04 -10.38 -7.35
CA SER A 24 -12.32 -11.51 -7.93
C SER A 24 -12.07 -12.61 -6.90
N TYR A 25 -11.61 -12.27 -5.70
CA TYR A 25 -11.43 -13.25 -4.62
C TYR A 25 -12.74 -13.90 -4.21
N ARG A 26 -13.81 -13.13 -4.05
CA ARG A 26 -15.14 -13.68 -3.71
C ARG A 26 -15.65 -14.69 -4.73
N LYS A 27 -15.27 -14.54 -6.00
CA LYS A 27 -15.67 -15.46 -7.10
C LYS A 27 -14.75 -16.67 -7.24
N THR A 28 -13.45 -16.50 -7.01
CA THR A 28 -12.42 -17.51 -7.37
C THR A 28 -11.88 -18.28 -6.17
N ALA A 29 -11.90 -17.69 -4.98
CA ALA A 29 -11.40 -18.30 -3.76
C ALA A 29 -12.49 -19.14 -3.06
N SER A 30 -12.09 -19.94 -2.07
CA SER A 30 -13.04 -20.69 -1.25
C SER A 30 -14.00 -19.74 -0.51
N GLN A 31 -15.30 -20.04 -0.52
CA GLN A 31 -16.29 -19.30 0.28
C GLN A 31 -15.95 -19.26 1.78
N ARG A 32 -15.17 -20.23 2.27
CA ARG A 32 -14.68 -20.28 3.66
C ARG A 32 -13.74 -19.13 4.01
N PHE A 33 -13.16 -18.45 3.01
CA PHE A 33 -12.29 -17.30 3.21
C PHE A 33 -13.05 -15.97 3.28
N SER A 34 -14.40 -15.98 3.19
CA SER A 34 -15.20 -14.75 3.25
C SER A 34 -14.87 -13.86 4.46
N PRO A 35 -14.71 -14.37 5.70
CA PRO A 35 -14.37 -13.51 6.84
C PRO A 35 -13.04 -12.77 6.68
N LEU A 36 -12.05 -13.39 6.03
CA LEU A 36 -10.76 -12.77 5.72
C LEU A 36 -10.94 -11.66 4.67
N ILE A 37 -11.68 -11.95 3.60
CA ILE A 37 -11.96 -10.97 2.54
C ILE A 37 -12.76 -9.78 3.11
N ASP A 38 -13.69 -10.03 4.02
CA ASP A 38 -14.47 -8.98 4.69
C ASP A 38 -13.59 -8.07 5.56
N ALA A 39 -12.58 -8.62 6.24
CA ALA A 39 -11.62 -7.84 7.02
C ALA A 39 -10.66 -7.00 6.13
N MET A 40 -10.23 -7.55 5.00
CA MET A 40 -9.48 -6.81 3.98
C MET A 40 -10.32 -5.66 3.42
N GLU A 41 -11.54 -5.95 2.96
CA GLU A 41 -12.47 -4.95 2.41
C GLU A 41 -12.79 -3.86 3.42
N TYR A 42 -13.08 -4.23 4.67
CA TYR A 42 -13.35 -3.27 5.73
C TYR A 42 -12.22 -2.26 5.85
N SER A 43 -10.98 -2.75 6.03
CA SER A 43 -9.80 -1.90 6.28
C SER A 43 -9.46 -1.04 5.06
N LEU A 44 -9.65 -1.56 3.84
CA LEU A 44 -9.50 -0.80 2.61
C LEU A 44 -10.58 0.28 2.47
N SER A 45 -11.80 -0.01 2.92
CA SER A 45 -12.98 0.87 2.83
C SER A 45 -13.08 1.90 3.97
N GLU A 46 -12.19 1.87 4.96
CA GLU A 46 -12.08 2.91 5.99
C GLU A 46 -11.57 4.26 5.42
N GLY A 47 -11.45 4.36 4.10
CA GLY A 47 -11.30 5.59 3.33
C GLY A 47 -9.85 6.07 3.26
N GLY A 48 -9.67 7.38 3.29
CA GLY A 48 -8.35 8.04 3.24
C GLY A 48 -8.21 8.88 1.99
N LYS A 49 -7.25 9.81 1.99
CA LYS A 49 -7.03 10.71 0.85
C LYS A 49 -6.44 10.01 -0.39
N ARG A 50 -6.15 8.70 -0.29
CA ARG A 50 -5.38 7.91 -1.26
C ARG A 50 -4.16 8.65 -1.78
N PHE A 51 -3.49 9.37 -0.88
CA PHE A 51 -2.43 10.30 -1.24
C PHE A 51 -1.31 9.63 -2.04
N ARG A 52 -0.90 8.43 -1.61
CA ARG A 52 0.18 7.67 -2.24
C ARG A 52 -0.20 7.19 -3.66
N PRO A 53 -1.38 6.57 -3.89
CA PRO A 53 -1.90 6.34 -5.25
C PRO A 53 -1.91 7.59 -6.15
N MET A 54 -2.28 8.75 -5.61
CA MET A 54 -2.32 9.98 -6.40
C MET A 54 -0.92 10.43 -6.85
N LEU A 55 0.12 10.19 -6.04
CA LEU A 55 1.50 10.44 -6.46
C LEU A 55 1.90 9.53 -7.64
N THR A 56 1.50 8.25 -7.59
CA THR A 56 1.74 7.29 -8.68
C THR A 56 1.10 7.75 -9.99
N PHE A 57 -0.15 8.20 -9.95
CA PHE A 57 -0.82 8.70 -11.15
C PHE A 57 -0.23 10.02 -11.66
N ALA A 58 0.10 10.94 -10.76
CA ALA A 58 0.73 12.21 -11.13
C ALA A 58 2.06 11.96 -11.85
N THR A 59 2.92 11.07 -11.32
CA THR A 59 4.18 10.73 -11.99
C THR A 59 3.96 10.05 -13.33
N ALA A 60 3.03 9.08 -13.41
CA ALA A 60 2.73 8.43 -14.69
C ALA A 60 2.35 9.44 -15.77
N GLN A 61 1.54 10.45 -15.43
CA GLN A 61 1.16 11.50 -16.37
C GLN A 61 2.33 12.40 -16.77
N CYS A 62 3.22 12.75 -15.83
CA CYS A 62 4.45 13.47 -16.14
C CYS A 62 5.34 12.70 -17.12
N LEU A 63 5.28 11.37 -17.11
CA LEU A 63 5.98 10.47 -18.03
C LEU A 63 5.19 10.16 -19.32
N GLY A 64 4.00 10.73 -19.50
CA GLY A 64 3.13 10.47 -20.65
C GLY A 64 2.43 9.11 -20.65
N ILE A 65 2.40 8.42 -19.51
CA ILE A 65 1.74 7.13 -19.32
C ILE A 65 0.30 7.36 -18.88
N ASN A 66 -0.65 6.59 -19.44
CA ASN A 66 -2.03 6.66 -18.99
C ASN A 66 -2.14 6.09 -17.55
N PRO A 67 -2.70 6.81 -16.57
CA PRO A 67 -2.86 6.33 -15.19
C PRO A 67 -3.51 4.96 -15.04
N GLU A 68 -4.42 4.58 -15.95
CA GLU A 68 -5.02 3.23 -15.94
C GLU A 68 -3.98 2.12 -16.14
N GLU A 69 -2.86 2.40 -16.81
CA GLU A 69 -1.78 1.44 -17.01
C GLU A 69 -0.99 1.18 -15.74
N VAL A 70 -0.88 2.16 -14.85
CA VAL A 70 -0.18 2.05 -13.57
C VAL A 70 -1.12 1.82 -12.38
N LEU A 71 -2.41 1.60 -12.62
CA LEU A 71 -3.38 1.30 -11.56
C LEU A 71 -2.93 0.14 -10.66
N PRO A 72 -2.41 -1.00 -11.18
CA PRO A 72 -1.90 -2.05 -10.31
C PRO A 72 -0.75 -1.60 -9.39
N ALA A 73 0.13 -0.71 -9.85
CA ALA A 73 1.18 -0.14 -9.01
C ALA A 73 0.60 0.77 -7.90
N ALA A 74 -0.41 1.58 -8.24
CA ALA A 74 -1.11 2.41 -7.27
C ALA A 74 -1.87 1.57 -6.22
N LEU A 75 -2.51 0.47 -6.64
CA LEU A 75 -3.17 -0.49 -5.73
C LEU A 75 -2.15 -1.18 -4.82
N ALA A 76 -1.01 -1.61 -5.35
CA ALA A 76 0.05 -2.24 -4.56
C ALA A 76 0.52 -1.34 -3.42
N ILE A 77 0.73 -0.05 -3.71
CA ILE A 77 1.10 0.96 -2.72
C ILE A 77 0.01 1.14 -1.65
N GLU A 78 -1.26 1.21 -2.05
CA GLU A 78 -2.37 1.37 -1.10
C GLU A 78 -2.55 0.10 -0.24
N TYR A 79 -2.39 -1.10 -0.80
CA TYR A 79 -2.44 -2.35 -0.06
C TYR A 79 -1.32 -2.44 0.97
N ILE A 80 -0.11 -1.98 0.60
CA ILE A 80 1.00 -1.88 1.55
C ILE A 80 0.69 -0.90 2.67
N HIS A 81 0.15 0.27 2.33
CA HIS A 81 -0.25 1.23 3.33
C HIS A 81 -1.34 0.67 4.25
N THR A 82 -2.37 0.04 3.70
CA THR A 82 -3.48 -0.48 4.50
C THR A 82 -3.04 -1.65 5.38
N TYR A 83 -2.20 -2.58 4.91
CA TYR A 83 -1.71 -3.64 5.81
C TYR A 83 -0.94 -3.04 6.98
N SER A 84 -0.09 -2.03 6.72
CA SER A 84 0.75 -1.47 7.77
C SER A 84 -0.11 -0.90 8.88
N LEU A 85 -1.20 -0.20 8.52
CA LEU A 85 -2.16 0.33 9.49
C LEU A 85 -2.89 -0.78 10.26
N ILE A 86 -3.29 -1.87 9.59
CA ILE A 86 -3.95 -3.00 10.26
C ILE A 86 -3.04 -3.60 11.32
N HIS A 87 -1.76 -3.78 10.99
CA HIS A 87 -0.78 -4.37 11.90
C HIS A 87 -0.39 -3.38 13.00
N ASP A 88 -0.14 -2.11 12.68
CA ASP A 88 0.17 -1.05 13.64
C ASP A 88 -0.93 -0.95 14.72
N ASP A 89 -2.20 -1.11 14.35
CA ASP A 89 -3.33 -1.08 15.29
C ASP A 89 -3.37 -2.24 16.30
N LEU A 90 -2.56 -3.30 16.15
CA LEU A 90 -2.61 -4.48 17.03
C LEU A 90 -2.15 -4.16 18.47
N PRO A 91 -2.61 -4.93 19.48
CA PRO A 91 -2.20 -4.72 20.88
C PRO A 91 -0.71 -4.82 21.15
N ALA A 92 0.03 -5.52 20.29
CA ALA A 92 1.48 -5.65 20.40
C ALA A 92 2.26 -4.45 19.83
N LEU A 93 1.58 -3.53 19.15
CA LEU A 93 2.14 -2.32 18.56
C LEU A 93 1.47 -1.09 19.19
N ASP A 94 0.57 -0.40 18.48
CA ASP A 94 -0.01 0.85 18.97
C ASP A 94 -1.22 0.62 19.90
N ASP A 95 -1.79 -0.60 19.93
CA ASP A 95 -3.00 -0.97 20.71
C ASP A 95 -4.19 -0.02 20.47
N ASP A 96 -4.35 0.41 19.22
CA ASP A 96 -5.38 1.36 18.80
C ASP A 96 -6.74 0.66 18.65
N ASP A 97 -7.67 0.97 19.56
CA ASP A 97 -9.05 0.46 19.52
C ASP A 97 -9.87 1.01 18.33
N THR A 98 -9.47 2.17 17.79
CA THR A 98 -10.23 2.86 16.75
C THR A 98 -9.34 3.46 15.67
N ARG A 99 -9.81 3.39 14.43
CA ARG A 99 -9.19 4.03 13.27
C ARG A 99 -10.22 4.90 12.57
N ARG A 100 -9.92 6.21 12.46
CA ARG A 100 -10.78 7.20 11.77
C ARG A 100 -12.24 7.20 12.27
N GLY A 101 -12.43 7.04 13.57
CA GLY A 101 -13.76 7.02 14.20
C GLY A 101 -14.54 5.71 14.03
N LYS A 102 -13.91 4.65 13.52
CA LYS A 102 -14.46 3.28 13.45
C LYS A 102 -13.61 2.33 14.29
N PRO A 103 -14.13 1.17 14.73
CA PRO A 103 -13.31 0.15 15.39
C PRO A 103 -12.15 -0.28 14.50
N SER A 104 -10.94 -0.43 15.04
CA SER A 104 -9.83 -1.00 14.27
C SER A 104 -10.12 -2.44 13.84
N SER A 105 -9.36 -2.95 12.87
CA SER A 105 -9.61 -4.27 12.29
C SER A 105 -9.60 -5.38 13.36
N HIS A 106 -8.65 -5.33 14.29
CA HIS A 106 -8.55 -6.34 15.35
C HIS A 106 -9.71 -6.27 16.35
N LYS A 107 -10.24 -5.06 16.64
CA LYS A 107 -11.44 -4.93 17.49
C LYS A 107 -12.70 -5.45 16.82
N LYS A 108 -12.79 -5.35 15.49
CA LYS A 108 -13.97 -5.79 14.75
C LYS A 108 -13.95 -7.28 14.43
N PHE A 109 -12.79 -7.83 14.04
CA PHE A 109 -12.67 -9.19 13.50
C PHE A 109 -11.82 -10.13 14.38
N GLY A 110 -11.17 -9.61 15.41
CA GLY A 110 -10.19 -10.33 16.23
C GLY A 110 -8.76 -10.24 15.65
N GLU A 111 -7.77 -10.34 16.54
CA GLU A 111 -6.34 -10.19 16.20
C GLU A 111 -5.90 -11.16 15.10
N ALA A 112 -6.25 -12.45 15.21
CA ALA A 112 -5.84 -13.45 14.22
C ALA A 112 -6.34 -13.13 12.80
N VAL A 113 -7.56 -12.63 12.67
CA VAL A 113 -8.12 -12.27 11.35
C VAL A 113 -7.49 -10.97 10.85
N ALA A 114 -7.23 -10.00 11.73
CA ALA A 114 -6.54 -8.77 11.37
C ALA A 114 -5.10 -9.03 10.88
N ILE A 115 -4.35 -9.89 11.57
CA ILE A 115 -2.99 -10.31 11.15
C ILE A 115 -3.05 -10.89 9.74
N LEU A 116 -3.92 -11.88 9.52
CA LEU A 116 -4.04 -12.55 8.22
C LEU A 116 -4.55 -11.62 7.11
N ALA A 117 -5.41 -10.64 7.43
CA ALA A 117 -5.85 -9.63 6.47
C ALA A 117 -4.68 -8.74 6.03
N GLY A 118 -3.81 -8.35 6.97
CA GLY A 118 -2.59 -7.64 6.64
C GLY A 118 -1.64 -8.47 5.78
N ASP A 119 -1.42 -9.74 6.13
CA ASP A 119 -0.57 -10.66 5.36
C ASP A 119 -1.08 -10.85 3.92
N ALA A 120 -2.40 -10.98 3.76
CA ALA A 120 -3.04 -11.11 2.46
C ALA A 120 -2.87 -9.85 1.60
N LEU A 121 -3.04 -8.65 2.18
CA LEU A 121 -2.85 -7.38 1.47
C LEU A 121 -1.39 -7.14 1.08
N LEU A 122 -0.44 -7.38 2.00
CA LEU A 122 0.99 -7.31 1.70
C LEU A 122 1.36 -8.25 0.54
N THR A 123 0.87 -9.49 0.57
CA THR A 123 1.15 -10.48 -0.47
C THR A 123 0.52 -10.08 -1.81
N GLU A 124 -0.72 -9.62 -1.79
CA GLU A 124 -1.41 -9.19 -3.01
C GLU A 124 -0.78 -7.95 -3.64
N ALA A 125 -0.16 -7.05 -2.87
CA ALA A 125 0.55 -5.91 -3.42
C ALA A 125 1.62 -6.32 -4.44
N PHE A 126 2.40 -7.37 -4.15
CA PHE A 126 3.36 -7.93 -5.11
C PHE A 126 2.67 -8.62 -6.28
N GLY A 127 1.53 -9.28 -6.03
CA GLY A 127 0.68 -9.86 -7.06
C GLY A 127 0.17 -8.84 -8.08
N GLN A 128 -0.20 -7.63 -7.63
CA GLN A 128 -0.63 -6.54 -8.50
C GLN A 128 0.47 -6.13 -9.49
N LEU A 129 1.70 -5.94 -9.01
CA LEU A 129 2.83 -5.63 -9.90
C LEU A 129 3.18 -6.80 -10.82
N ALA A 130 3.20 -8.04 -10.32
CA ALA A 130 3.53 -9.20 -11.13
C ALA A 130 2.58 -9.40 -12.33
N ARG A 131 1.31 -9.01 -12.19
CA ARG A 131 0.29 -9.11 -13.25
C ARG A 131 0.37 -8.00 -14.31
N LEU A 132 1.22 -6.98 -14.13
CA LEU A 132 1.43 -5.91 -15.14
C LEU A 132 2.07 -6.40 -16.45
N GLN A 133 2.51 -7.66 -16.49
CA GLN A 133 3.06 -8.27 -17.70
C GLN A 133 1.97 -8.67 -18.73
N GLU A 134 0.69 -8.68 -18.35
CA GLU A 134 -0.41 -9.19 -19.20
C GLU A 134 -1.65 -8.25 -19.22
N PRO A 135 -2.13 -7.77 -20.39
CA PRO A 135 -1.44 -7.72 -21.68
C PRO A 135 -0.22 -6.78 -21.60
N ARG A 136 0.88 -7.13 -22.28
CA ARG A 136 2.24 -6.53 -22.20
C ARG A 136 2.32 -5.01 -22.39
N LYS A 137 1.89 -4.23 -21.40
CA LYS A 137 2.06 -2.77 -21.36
C LYS A 137 3.49 -2.39 -20.96
N PHE A 138 4.11 -3.19 -20.09
CA PHE A 138 5.49 -2.98 -19.62
C PHE A 138 6.37 -4.19 -19.91
N SER A 139 7.68 -3.95 -20.07
CA SER A 139 8.64 -5.03 -20.27
C SER A 139 8.79 -5.87 -18.98
N PRO A 140 9.02 -7.19 -19.07
CA PRO A 140 9.24 -8.02 -17.88
C PRO A 140 10.36 -7.50 -16.97
N ASN A 141 11.44 -6.96 -17.54
CA ASN A 141 12.56 -6.40 -16.78
C ASN A 141 12.16 -5.15 -16.01
N HIS A 142 11.31 -4.28 -16.59
CA HIS A 142 10.82 -3.10 -15.90
C HIS A 142 9.88 -3.45 -14.74
N VAL A 143 9.02 -4.47 -14.93
CA VAL A 143 8.16 -4.99 -13.86
C VAL A 143 9.01 -5.58 -12.72
N LEU A 144 10.08 -6.31 -13.05
CA LEU A 144 11.01 -6.84 -12.05
C LEU A 144 11.70 -5.71 -11.28
N SER A 145 12.17 -4.67 -11.97
CA SER A 145 12.79 -3.51 -11.32
C SER A 145 11.79 -2.76 -10.40
N ALA A 146 10.54 -2.63 -10.83
CA ALA A 146 9.47 -2.05 -10.01
C ALA A 146 9.16 -2.91 -8.76
N LEU A 147 9.17 -4.24 -8.90
CA LEU A 147 9.03 -5.17 -7.78
C LEU A 147 10.19 -5.04 -6.78
N GLU A 148 11.43 -4.98 -7.27
CA GLU A 148 12.61 -4.79 -6.41
C GLU A 148 12.54 -3.49 -5.60
N LEU A 149 12.13 -2.40 -6.24
CA LEU A 149 11.87 -1.12 -5.57
C LEU A 149 10.81 -1.28 -4.46
N LEU A 150 9.67 -1.91 -4.77
CA LEU A 150 8.58 -2.07 -3.81
C LEU A 150 8.98 -2.95 -2.63
N VAL A 151 9.67 -4.08 -2.89
CA VAL A 151 10.18 -4.99 -1.85
C VAL A 151 11.17 -4.26 -0.94
N SER A 152 12.09 -3.46 -1.50
CA SER A 152 13.04 -2.69 -0.70
C SER A 152 12.34 -1.63 0.15
N ALA A 153 11.36 -0.91 -0.41
CA ALA A 153 10.65 0.16 0.28
C ALA A 153 9.70 -0.35 1.37
N ALA A 154 9.03 -1.48 1.16
CA ALA A 154 8.11 -2.07 2.14
C ALA A 154 8.85 -2.87 3.24
N GLY A 155 9.97 -3.49 2.91
CA GLY A 155 10.69 -4.40 3.81
C GLY A 155 11.61 -3.71 4.82
N VAL A 156 12.62 -4.47 5.25
CA VAL A 156 13.60 -4.06 6.29
C VAL A 156 14.40 -2.80 5.95
N ARG A 157 14.53 -2.45 4.67
CA ARG A 157 15.24 -1.24 4.22
C ARG A 157 14.34 0.00 4.16
N GLY A 158 13.07 -0.13 4.49
CA GLY A 158 12.10 0.96 4.46
C GLY A 158 11.08 0.81 5.57
N LEU A 159 9.80 0.71 5.21
CA LEU A 159 8.64 0.76 6.11
C LEU A 159 8.80 -0.11 7.37
N VAL A 160 9.05 -1.41 7.22
CA VAL A 160 9.16 -2.33 8.35
C VAL A 160 10.41 -2.05 9.20
N GLY A 161 11.53 -1.68 8.57
CA GLY A 161 12.74 -1.27 9.31
C GLY A 161 12.52 0.00 10.13
N GLY A 162 11.83 0.99 9.54
CA GLY A 162 11.43 2.20 10.23
C GLY A 162 10.49 1.92 11.41
N GLN A 163 9.51 1.03 11.23
CA GLN A 163 8.62 0.60 12.30
C GLN A 163 9.38 -0.10 13.44
N PHE A 164 10.34 -0.96 13.10
CA PHE A 164 11.16 -1.65 14.11
C PHE A 164 11.96 -0.66 14.97
N ILE A 165 12.59 0.35 14.37
CA ILE A 165 13.31 1.38 15.13
C ILE A 165 12.33 2.20 15.97
N ASP A 166 11.17 2.58 15.42
CA ASP A 166 10.17 3.37 16.15
C ASP A 166 9.70 2.70 17.46
N ILE A 167 9.54 1.36 17.46
CA ILE A 167 9.11 0.62 18.65
C ILE A 167 10.24 0.21 19.60
N THR A 168 11.50 0.22 19.14
CA THR A 168 12.65 -0.23 19.95
C THR A 168 13.52 0.91 20.47
N LEU A 169 13.38 2.12 19.91
CA LEU A 169 14.18 3.27 20.31
C LEU A 169 13.70 3.79 21.67
N GLU A 170 14.54 3.64 22.69
CA GLU A 170 14.27 4.11 24.06
C GLU A 170 15.01 5.43 24.38
N GLN A 171 14.51 6.16 25.39
CA GLN A 171 15.24 7.30 25.95
C GLN A 171 16.57 6.85 26.57
N PRO A 172 17.68 7.62 26.45
CA PRO A 172 17.79 8.98 25.92
C PRO A 172 18.18 9.05 24.43
N GLN A 173 18.03 7.96 23.66
CA GLN A 173 18.51 7.89 22.27
C GLN A 173 17.66 8.75 21.31
N PHE A 174 16.50 9.22 21.76
CA PHE A 174 15.58 10.08 21.01
C PHE A 174 16.19 11.48 20.75
N ASN A 175 16.82 11.64 19.58
CA ASN A 175 17.40 12.89 19.09
C ASN A 175 16.96 13.17 17.65
N LEU A 176 17.23 14.37 17.13
CA LEU A 176 16.77 14.79 15.80
C LEU A 176 17.20 13.82 14.68
N PRO A 177 18.49 13.42 14.55
CA PRO A 177 18.91 12.40 13.59
C PRO A 177 18.09 11.10 13.63
N GLU A 178 17.77 10.57 14.82
CA GLU A 178 16.99 9.33 14.94
C GLU A 178 15.53 9.53 14.52
N VAL A 179 14.92 10.67 14.87
CA VAL A 179 13.55 11.00 14.43
C VAL A 179 13.49 11.15 12.91
N GLU A 180 14.47 11.81 12.30
CA GLU A 180 14.59 11.90 10.85
C GLU A 180 14.76 10.52 10.23
N PHE A 181 15.60 9.67 10.81
CA PHE A 181 15.81 8.29 10.35
C PHE A 181 14.50 7.49 10.38
N ILE A 182 13.74 7.54 11.48
CA ILE A 182 12.43 6.90 11.59
C ILE A 182 11.50 7.41 10.49
N HIS A 183 11.36 8.73 10.32
CA HIS A 183 10.45 9.30 9.33
C HIS A 183 10.83 8.96 7.88
N ILE A 184 12.12 8.99 7.54
CA ILE A 184 12.64 8.61 6.22
C ILE A 184 12.24 7.16 5.90
N HIS A 185 12.38 6.24 6.85
CA HIS A 185 12.15 4.81 6.59
C HIS A 185 10.69 4.39 6.77
N LYS A 186 10.06 4.73 7.91
CA LYS A 186 8.67 4.35 8.24
C LYS A 186 7.66 4.97 7.28
N THR A 187 7.89 6.21 6.83
CA THR A 187 6.93 6.93 5.97
C THR A 187 7.50 7.31 4.61
N GLY A 188 8.71 7.88 4.60
CA GLY A 188 9.34 8.42 3.39
C GLY A 188 9.57 7.38 2.30
N ALA A 189 10.04 6.18 2.66
CA ALA A 189 10.35 5.11 1.72
C ALA A 189 9.15 4.76 0.81
N MET A 190 7.95 4.63 1.38
CA MET A 190 6.74 4.33 0.61
C MET A 190 6.24 5.53 -0.21
N ILE A 191 6.46 6.77 0.25
CA ILE A 191 6.16 7.97 -0.54
C ILE A 191 7.08 8.03 -1.77
N VAL A 192 8.38 7.78 -1.59
CA VAL A 192 9.35 7.72 -2.68
C VAL A 192 9.00 6.59 -3.67
N ALA A 193 8.67 5.40 -3.17
CA ALA A 193 8.24 4.29 -4.02
C ALA A 193 6.99 4.63 -4.84
N SER A 194 6.03 5.37 -4.25
CA SER A 194 4.82 5.82 -4.95
C SER A 194 5.16 6.67 -6.19
N VAL A 195 6.22 7.47 -6.11
CA VAL A 195 6.71 8.33 -7.20
C VAL A 195 7.55 7.54 -8.21
N LEU A 196 8.45 6.67 -7.74
CA LEU A 196 9.43 5.99 -8.61
C LEU A 196 8.85 4.77 -9.35
N LEU A 197 7.76 4.16 -8.87
CA LEU A 197 7.18 2.98 -9.53
C LEU A 197 6.82 3.21 -11.01
N PRO A 198 6.10 4.28 -11.41
CA PRO A 198 5.86 4.57 -12.82
C PRO A 198 7.14 4.77 -13.64
N ALA A 199 8.18 5.36 -13.06
CA ALA A 199 9.48 5.55 -13.72
C ALA A 199 10.17 4.20 -13.97
N ARG A 200 10.19 3.32 -12.96
CA ARG A 200 10.74 1.96 -13.11
C ARG A 200 9.99 1.15 -14.16
N LEU A 201 8.65 1.25 -14.19
CA LEU A 201 7.82 0.60 -15.20
C LEU A 201 8.11 1.12 -16.63
N SER A 202 8.47 2.40 -16.77
CA SER A 202 8.82 3.01 -18.06
C SER A 202 10.27 2.76 -18.50
N GLY A 203 11.10 2.17 -17.64
CA GLY A 203 12.52 1.89 -17.91
C GLY A 203 13.47 3.01 -17.49
N LEU A 204 13.01 3.95 -16.65
CA LEU A 204 13.84 4.96 -16.03
C LEU A 204 14.28 4.49 -14.63
N ASP A 205 15.57 4.59 -14.34
CA ASP A 205 16.14 4.17 -13.05
C ASP A 205 16.11 5.28 -11.97
N GLU A 206 16.04 6.55 -12.38
CA GLU A 206 15.99 7.76 -11.54
C GLU A 206 15.03 8.81 -12.09
#